data_AF-A0A961AP57-F1
#
_entry.id   AF-A0A961AP57-F1
#
_cell.length_a   1.000
_cell.length_b   1.000
_cell.length_c   1.000
_cell.angle_alpha   90.00
_cell.angle_beta   90.00
_cell.angle_gamma   90.00
#
_symmetry.space_group_name_H-M   'P 1'
#
loop_
_entity.id
_entity.type
_entity.pdbx_description
1 polymer ?
#
loop_
_entity_poly.entity_id
_entity_poly.type
_entity_poly.pdbx_seq_one_letter_code
_entity_poly.pdbx_strand_id
1 'polypeptide(L)'
;MSEESIEFIAPTSRAMGRMATILFRPFQIGKWFALGFSAWLATMLDGCSSHTGGGNYSGGGAGEEWEELKGEFQPVIDWMNENMELVVAFGAGLLVLILAIGIVLTWVSSRGKLMFLDNVVHNRALVSQPWTEFRAEGNSVFRWQLILGFGGMLVLLAVAGLSGWGLYSTYQPNAVTGGWIAGLIGAIVIFLFVAVVLAYFSFLFRSFVIVEVYKHRIMATEGWCRVLRLHGRRPASFVVFFLWSALLNLIAAFAILAVALLTCCIGAILMAIPYLGAVLLLPVSVFFQSLGPEFLRQFGPEHDLWENSLDPFGFEAAPPPLPPVS
;
A
#
# COMPACT_ATOMS: atom_id res chain seq x y z
N MET A 1 -7.00 30.38 25.14
CA MET A 1 -6.60 29.76 23.86
C MET A 1 -6.51 28.27 24.11
N SER A 2 -7.64 27.58 24.05
CA SER A 2 -7.67 26.12 24.07
C SER A 2 -7.12 25.66 22.74
N GLU A 3 -5.87 25.19 22.73
CA GLU A 3 -5.39 24.38 21.62
C GLU A 3 -6.27 23.13 21.58
N GLU A 4 -7.30 23.14 20.73
CA GLU A 4 -8.05 21.95 20.34
C GLU A 4 -7.06 21.01 19.67
N SER A 5 -6.46 20.15 20.48
CA SER A 5 -5.46 19.18 20.07
C SER A 5 -6.14 18.15 19.17
N ILE A 6 -5.58 17.97 17.98
CA ILE A 6 -5.97 16.86 17.11
C ILE A 6 -5.59 15.58 17.85
N GLU A 7 -6.60 14.83 18.27
CA GLU A 7 -6.39 13.57 18.98
C GLU A 7 -6.01 12.48 17.97
N PHE A 8 -4.78 12.01 18.02
CA PHE A 8 -4.32 10.85 17.22
C PHE A 8 -4.56 9.51 17.95
N ILE A 9 -4.61 9.56 19.29
CA ILE A 9 -4.80 8.40 20.16
C ILE A 9 -6.27 7.95 20.14
N ALA A 10 -7.23 8.89 20.16
CA ALA A 10 -8.65 8.54 20.17
C ALA A 10 -9.14 7.82 18.90
N PRO A 11 -8.77 8.23 17.67
CA PRO A 11 -9.05 7.44 16.46
C PRO A 11 -8.43 6.06 16.52
N THR A 12 -7.23 5.94 17.07
CA THR A 12 -6.51 4.66 17.20
C THR A 12 -7.26 3.71 18.14
N SER A 13 -7.72 4.19 19.30
CA SER A 13 -8.50 3.37 20.24
C SER A 13 -9.87 2.98 19.68
N ARG A 14 -10.56 3.90 18.98
CA ARG A 14 -11.82 3.60 18.29
C ARG A 14 -11.63 2.58 17.16
N ALA A 15 -10.58 2.74 16.35
CA ALA A 15 -10.23 1.80 15.28
C ALA A 15 -9.95 0.39 15.82
N MET A 16 -9.24 0.29 16.94
CA MET A 16 -8.98 -0.98 17.63
C MET A 16 -10.26 -1.61 18.19
N GLY A 17 -11.14 -0.81 18.79
CA GLY A 17 -12.46 -1.27 19.25
C GLY A 17 -13.32 -1.82 18.10
N ARG A 18 -13.34 -1.12 16.94
CA ARG A 18 -14.06 -1.59 15.74
C ARG A 18 -13.47 -2.89 15.21
N MET A 19 -12.16 -2.99 15.09
CA MET A 19 -11.49 -4.22 14.68
C MET A 19 -11.89 -5.39 15.57
N ALA A 20 -11.84 -5.20 16.90
CA ALA A 20 -12.18 -6.27 17.84
C ALA A 20 -13.64 -6.73 17.69
N THR A 21 -14.53 -5.80 17.36
CA THR A 21 -15.96 -6.07 17.21
C THR A 21 -16.28 -6.81 15.94
N ILE A 22 -15.77 -6.32 14.81
CA ILE A 22 -16.04 -6.89 13.49
C ILE A 22 -15.56 -8.35 13.44
N LEU A 23 -14.45 -8.63 14.12
CA LEU A 23 -13.76 -9.91 14.05
C LEU A 23 -14.11 -10.89 15.17
N PHE A 24 -14.29 -10.40 16.39
CA PHE A 24 -14.48 -11.28 17.55
C PHE A 24 -15.89 -11.23 18.16
N ARG A 25 -16.80 -10.32 17.73
CA ARG A 25 -18.13 -10.16 18.34
C ARG A 25 -19.26 -9.95 17.30
N PRO A 26 -19.97 -11.00 16.86
CA PRO A 26 -19.75 -12.43 17.14
C PRO A 26 -18.63 -13.03 16.27
N PHE A 27 -17.81 -13.91 16.84
CA PHE A 27 -16.83 -14.66 16.06
C PHE A 27 -17.53 -15.67 15.15
N GLN A 28 -17.41 -15.47 13.84
CA GLN A 28 -17.95 -16.36 12.82
C GLN A 28 -16.83 -16.72 11.84
N ILE A 29 -16.45 -18.00 11.78
CA ILE A 29 -15.33 -18.45 10.95
C ILE A 29 -15.55 -18.19 9.46
N GLY A 30 -16.79 -18.35 8.97
CA GLY A 30 -17.14 -18.05 7.58
C GLY A 30 -16.97 -16.57 7.22
N LYS A 31 -17.38 -15.68 8.13
CA LYS A 31 -17.17 -14.23 8.01
C LYS A 31 -15.67 -13.90 8.03
N TRP A 32 -14.89 -14.57 8.87
CA TRP A 32 -13.44 -14.38 8.95
C TRP A 32 -12.75 -14.69 7.61
N PHE A 33 -13.03 -15.85 7.02
CA PHE A 33 -12.44 -16.21 5.73
C PHE A 33 -12.94 -15.31 4.58
N ALA A 34 -14.22 -14.94 4.56
CA ALA A 34 -14.76 -14.02 3.54
C ALA A 34 -14.16 -12.60 3.66
N LEU A 35 -13.98 -12.09 4.87
CA LEU A 35 -13.27 -10.83 5.11
C LEU A 35 -11.80 -10.95 4.72
N GLY A 36 -11.15 -12.08 5.04
CA GLY A 36 -9.77 -12.35 4.65
C GLY A 36 -9.58 -12.42 3.14
N PHE A 37 -10.54 -12.99 2.42
CA PHE A 37 -10.58 -12.95 0.95
C PHE A 37 -10.69 -11.52 0.43
N SER A 38 -11.59 -10.70 0.99
CA SER A 38 -11.74 -9.31 0.59
C SER A 38 -10.51 -8.44 0.91
N ALA A 39 -9.86 -8.70 2.04
CA ALA A 39 -8.61 -8.06 2.44
C ALA A 39 -7.45 -8.49 1.52
N TRP A 40 -7.35 -9.78 1.21
CA TRP A 40 -6.37 -10.31 0.24
C TRP A 40 -6.55 -9.71 -1.14
N LEU A 41 -7.77 -9.63 -1.66
CA LEU A 41 -8.07 -8.94 -2.91
C LEU A 41 -7.64 -7.46 -2.85
N ALA A 42 -7.92 -6.78 -1.74
CA ALA A 42 -7.57 -5.38 -1.55
C ALA A 42 -6.05 -5.16 -1.54
N THR A 43 -5.27 -6.05 -0.94
CA THR A 43 -3.81 -5.90 -0.76
C THR A 43 -2.96 -6.62 -1.80
N MET A 44 -3.55 -7.42 -2.69
CA MET A 44 -2.82 -8.30 -3.62
C MET A 44 -1.80 -7.60 -4.52
N LEU A 45 -2.03 -6.32 -4.84
CA LEU A 45 -1.06 -5.50 -5.59
C LEU A 45 -0.36 -4.43 -4.77
N ASP A 46 -0.80 -4.21 -3.54
CA ASP A 46 -0.20 -3.21 -2.67
C ASP A 46 1.22 -3.61 -2.25
N GLY A 47 1.59 -4.89 -2.39
CA GLY A 47 2.92 -5.45 -2.13
C GLY A 47 3.91 -5.42 -3.30
N CYS A 48 3.49 -5.02 -4.52
CA CYS A 48 4.41 -4.89 -5.65
C CYS A 48 5.34 -3.67 -5.52
N SER A 49 5.02 -2.78 -4.58
CA SER A 49 5.85 -1.69 -4.11
C SER A 49 6.29 -2.00 -2.67
N SER A 50 7.56 -2.44 -2.51
CA SER A 50 8.34 -2.27 -1.28
C SER A 50 8.20 -3.30 -0.14
N HIS A 51 7.96 -4.59 -0.40
CA HIS A 51 8.12 -5.65 0.64
C HIS A 51 8.75 -6.96 0.12
N THR A 52 9.67 -6.86 -0.83
CA THR A 52 10.64 -7.94 -1.09
C THR A 52 11.94 -7.53 -0.43
N GLY A 53 12.16 -8.06 0.77
CA GLY A 53 13.50 -8.19 1.32
C GLY A 53 14.32 -9.11 0.41
N GLY A 54 15.17 -8.52 -0.43
CA GLY A 54 16.50 -9.08 -0.70
C GLY A 54 17.44 -8.31 0.22
N GLY A 55 18.05 -8.89 1.25
CA GLY A 55 18.79 -10.15 1.20
C GLY A 55 20.24 -9.81 0.86
N ASN A 56 21.01 -9.43 1.89
CA ASN A 56 22.46 -9.29 1.98
C ASN A 56 23.29 -9.08 0.70
N TYR A 57 23.83 -7.87 0.53
CA TYR A 57 25.14 -7.71 -0.11
C TYR A 57 26.23 -8.05 0.89
N SER A 58 26.42 -9.35 1.18
CA SER A 58 27.68 -9.82 1.74
C SER A 58 28.68 -9.92 0.60
N GLY A 59 29.42 -8.84 0.37
CA GLY A 59 30.60 -8.85 -0.49
C GLY A 59 31.67 -9.74 0.11
N GLY A 60 31.87 -10.93 -0.47
CA GLY A 60 32.94 -11.86 -0.13
C GLY A 60 32.56 -13.29 -0.46
N GLY A 61 32.84 -13.73 -1.69
CA GLY A 61 32.69 -15.13 -2.11
C GLY A 61 31.86 -15.40 -3.36
N ALA A 62 31.23 -14.39 -3.98
CA ALA A 62 30.39 -14.57 -5.18
C ALA A 62 31.16 -14.87 -6.49
N GLY A 63 32.46 -15.19 -6.43
CA GLY A 63 33.25 -15.49 -7.62
C GLY A 63 33.16 -16.96 -8.01
N GLU A 64 33.43 -17.85 -7.06
CA GLU A 64 33.57 -19.29 -7.35
C GLU A 64 32.22 -19.99 -7.53
N GLU A 65 31.22 -19.65 -6.70
CA GLU A 65 29.86 -20.23 -6.77
C GLU A 65 29.09 -19.81 -8.03
N TRP A 66 29.37 -18.61 -8.56
CA TRP A 66 28.80 -18.11 -9.81
C TRP A 66 29.46 -18.69 -11.05
N GLU A 67 30.74 -19.05 -11.01
CA GLU A 67 31.42 -19.70 -12.14
C GLU A 67 31.01 -21.18 -12.27
N GLU A 68 30.74 -21.87 -11.15
CA GLU A 68 30.20 -23.23 -11.15
C GLU A 68 28.76 -23.27 -11.69
N LEU A 69 27.88 -22.36 -11.22
CA LEU A 69 26.53 -22.20 -11.77
C LEU A 69 26.54 -21.77 -13.25
N LYS A 70 27.42 -20.85 -13.66
CA LYS A 70 27.57 -20.48 -15.08
C LYS A 70 27.97 -21.67 -15.93
N GLY A 71 28.83 -22.56 -15.45
CA GLY A 71 29.20 -23.79 -16.16
C GLY A 71 27.99 -24.68 -16.44
N GLU A 72 27.06 -24.81 -15.50
CA GLU A 72 25.81 -25.57 -15.67
C GLU A 72 24.80 -24.88 -16.61
N PHE A 73 24.74 -23.54 -16.59
CA PHE A 73 23.87 -22.74 -17.47
C PHE A 73 24.49 -22.41 -18.82
N GLN A 74 25.78 -22.66 -19.04
CA GLN A 74 26.50 -22.38 -20.29
C GLN A 74 25.80 -22.95 -21.53
N PRO A 75 25.34 -24.23 -21.56
CA PRO A 75 24.59 -24.75 -22.71
C PRO A 75 23.23 -24.06 -22.92
N VAL A 76 22.60 -23.56 -21.84
CA VAL A 76 21.36 -22.76 -21.93
C VAL A 76 21.65 -21.37 -22.49
N ILE A 77 22.76 -20.75 -22.08
CA ILE A 77 23.23 -19.46 -22.57
C ILE A 77 23.62 -19.56 -24.05
N ASP A 78 24.33 -20.60 -24.44
CA ASP A 78 24.72 -20.86 -25.83
C ASP A 78 23.47 -21.10 -26.70
N TRP A 79 22.49 -21.88 -26.22
CA TRP A 79 21.19 -22.05 -26.88
C TRP A 79 20.40 -20.74 -26.98
N MET A 80 20.42 -19.89 -25.94
CA MET A 80 19.79 -18.57 -25.94
C MET A 80 20.43 -17.62 -26.95
N ASN A 81 21.76 -17.67 -27.10
CA ASN A 81 22.50 -16.86 -28.07
C ASN A 81 22.24 -17.33 -29.50
N GLU A 82 22.15 -18.63 -29.74
CA GLU A 82 21.80 -19.21 -31.05
C GLU A 82 20.35 -18.89 -31.46
N ASN A 83 19.44 -18.77 -30.49
CA ASN A 83 18.01 -18.55 -30.72
C ASN A 83 17.55 -17.17 -30.21
N MET A 84 18.38 -16.14 -30.38
CA MET A 84 18.14 -14.81 -29.81
C MET A 84 16.79 -14.21 -30.23
N GLU A 85 16.33 -14.46 -31.46
CA GLU A 85 15.02 -14.02 -31.95
C GLU A 85 13.86 -14.69 -31.18
N LEU A 86 13.97 -15.98 -30.88
CA LEU A 86 12.98 -16.71 -30.10
C LEU A 86 13.00 -16.26 -28.63
N VAL A 87 14.18 -16.09 -28.04
CA VAL A 87 14.32 -15.61 -26.65
C VAL A 87 13.73 -14.22 -26.50
N VAL A 88 13.99 -13.31 -27.44
CA VAL A 88 13.40 -11.97 -27.45
C VAL A 88 11.89 -12.03 -27.65
N ALA A 89 11.39 -12.88 -28.56
CA ALA A 89 9.95 -13.04 -28.79
C ALA A 89 9.23 -13.63 -27.57
N PHE A 90 9.76 -14.69 -26.96
CA PHE A 90 9.22 -15.29 -25.74
C PHE A 90 9.33 -14.34 -24.54
N GLY A 91 10.46 -13.65 -24.38
CA GLY A 91 10.66 -12.66 -23.32
C GLY A 91 9.70 -11.48 -23.44
N ALA A 92 9.51 -10.95 -24.65
CA ALA A 92 8.51 -9.91 -24.92
C ALA A 92 7.09 -10.41 -24.66
N GLY A 93 6.75 -11.64 -25.08
CA GLY A 93 5.46 -12.26 -24.81
C GLY A 93 5.19 -12.43 -23.31
N LEU A 94 6.18 -12.92 -22.55
CA LEU A 94 6.10 -13.08 -21.11
C LEU A 94 5.94 -11.72 -20.40
N LEU A 95 6.69 -10.70 -20.83
CA LEU A 95 6.56 -9.35 -20.30
C LEU A 95 5.15 -8.79 -20.51
N VAL A 96 4.60 -8.91 -21.72
CA VAL A 96 3.23 -8.49 -22.03
C VAL A 96 2.22 -9.25 -21.17
N LEU A 97 2.41 -10.55 -20.96
CA LEU A 97 1.55 -11.35 -20.09
C LEU A 97 1.60 -10.87 -18.64
N ILE A 98 2.79 -10.60 -18.09
CA ILE A 98 2.96 -10.08 -16.73
C ILE A 98 2.28 -8.72 -16.58
N LEU A 99 2.45 -7.81 -17.55
CA LEU A 99 1.79 -6.51 -17.54
C LEU A 99 0.27 -6.64 -17.62
N ALA A 100 -0.25 -7.52 -18.48
CA ALA A 100 -1.68 -7.78 -18.60
C ALA A 100 -2.26 -8.32 -17.29
N ILE A 101 -1.58 -9.29 -16.66
CA ILE A 101 -1.97 -9.83 -15.36
C ILE A 101 -1.94 -8.71 -14.30
N GLY A 102 -0.88 -7.89 -14.25
CA GLY A 102 -0.77 -6.78 -13.30
C GLY A 102 -1.91 -5.77 -13.44
N ILE A 103 -2.31 -5.42 -14.66
CA ILE A 103 -3.45 -4.53 -14.94
C ILE A 103 -4.75 -5.16 -14.45
N VAL A 104 -5.01 -6.43 -14.77
CA VAL A 104 -6.21 -7.14 -14.34
C VAL A 104 -6.28 -7.24 -12.82
N LEU A 105 -5.17 -7.57 -12.17
CA LEU A 105 -5.10 -7.65 -10.72
C LEU A 105 -5.27 -6.27 -10.06
N THR A 106 -4.75 -5.18 -10.66
CA THR A 106 -5.03 -3.80 -10.18
C THR A 106 -6.53 -3.49 -10.23
N TRP A 107 -7.18 -3.88 -11.32
CA TRP A 107 -8.62 -3.69 -11.49
C TRP A 107 -9.44 -4.48 -10.47
N VAL A 108 -9.08 -5.75 -10.23
CA VAL A 108 -9.68 -6.57 -9.17
C VAL A 108 -9.44 -5.94 -7.79
N SER A 109 -8.22 -5.49 -7.50
CA SER A 109 -7.85 -4.87 -6.22
C SER A 109 -8.62 -3.59 -5.94
N SER A 110 -8.84 -2.75 -6.96
CA SER A 110 -9.67 -1.54 -6.85
C SER A 110 -11.09 -1.85 -6.37
N ARG A 111 -11.70 -2.92 -6.87
CA ARG A 111 -13.03 -3.37 -6.42
C ARG A 111 -12.98 -4.03 -5.06
N GLY A 112 -11.94 -4.82 -4.80
CA GLY A 112 -11.67 -5.43 -3.50
C GLY A 112 -11.64 -4.41 -2.37
N LYS A 113 -11.03 -3.24 -2.58
CA LYS A 113 -10.96 -2.16 -1.58
C LYS A 113 -12.32 -1.59 -1.21
N LEU A 114 -13.19 -1.35 -2.18
CA LEU A 114 -14.56 -0.85 -1.93
C LEU A 114 -15.42 -1.92 -1.27
N MET A 115 -15.31 -3.17 -1.69
CA MET A 115 -16.00 -4.30 -1.08
C MET A 115 -15.53 -4.56 0.35
N PHE A 116 -14.23 -4.47 0.62
CA PHE A 116 -13.68 -4.63 1.96
C PHE A 116 -14.15 -3.49 2.88
N LEU A 117 -14.11 -2.25 2.40
CA LEU A 117 -14.63 -1.10 3.14
C LEU A 117 -16.14 -1.26 3.45
N ASP A 118 -16.93 -1.72 2.48
CA ASP A 118 -18.36 -1.98 2.66
C ASP A 118 -18.63 -3.01 3.76
N ASN A 119 -17.90 -4.12 3.71
CA ASN A 119 -17.99 -5.21 4.68
C ASN A 119 -17.57 -4.77 6.09
N VAL A 120 -16.54 -3.92 6.19
CA VAL A 120 -16.07 -3.33 7.46
C VAL A 120 -17.09 -2.34 8.03
N VAL A 121 -17.63 -1.44 7.21
CA VAL A 121 -18.59 -0.40 7.64
C VAL A 121 -19.90 -1.03 8.11
N HIS A 122 -20.45 -1.97 7.35
CA HIS A 122 -21.74 -2.60 7.63
C HIS A 122 -21.63 -3.90 8.43
N ASN A 123 -20.43 -4.27 8.89
CA ASN A 123 -20.18 -5.48 9.67
C ASN A 123 -20.68 -6.78 9.00
N ARG A 124 -20.61 -6.85 7.66
CA ARG A 124 -21.11 -7.96 6.81
C ARG A 124 -19.99 -8.64 6.04
N ALA A 125 -20.29 -9.77 5.39
CA ALA A 125 -19.34 -10.54 4.57
C ALA A 125 -19.97 -10.89 3.21
N LEU A 126 -20.39 -9.85 2.48
CA LEU A 126 -20.98 -9.98 1.16
C LEU A 126 -19.91 -9.80 0.08
N VAL A 127 -19.93 -10.70 -0.91
CA VAL A 127 -18.99 -10.66 -2.05
C VAL A 127 -19.70 -10.17 -3.31
N SER A 128 -20.79 -10.84 -3.71
CA SER A 128 -21.44 -10.59 -5.01
C SER A 128 -22.14 -9.22 -5.09
N GLN A 129 -22.85 -8.82 -4.03
CA GLN A 129 -23.65 -7.60 -4.05
C GLN A 129 -22.78 -6.33 -4.12
N PRO A 130 -21.77 -6.11 -3.24
CA PRO A 130 -20.91 -4.93 -3.35
C PRO A 130 -20.10 -4.90 -4.66
N TRP A 131 -19.72 -6.07 -5.19
CA TRP A 131 -18.95 -6.16 -6.43
C TRP A 131 -19.67 -5.58 -7.66
N THR A 132 -20.99 -5.74 -7.71
CA THR A 132 -21.83 -5.22 -8.80
C THR A 132 -22.25 -3.77 -8.57
N GLU A 133 -22.50 -3.43 -7.31
CA GLU A 133 -22.97 -2.11 -6.90
C GLU A 133 -21.92 -1.01 -7.12
N PHE A 134 -20.65 -1.27 -6.76
CA PHE A 134 -19.56 -0.30 -6.86
C PHE A 134 -18.82 -0.32 -8.21
N ARG A 135 -19.48 -0.75 -9.29
CA ARG A 135 -18.83 -0.98 -10.59
C ARG A 135 -18.28 0.31 -11.20
N ALA A 136 -19.02 1.41 -11.11
CA ALA A 136 -18.65 2.69 -11.71
C ALA A 136 -17.52 3.36 -10.92
N GLU A 137 -17.64 3.37 -9.60
CA GLU A 137 -16.67 3.92 -8.65
C GLU A 137 -15.36 3.13 -8.72
N GLY A 138 -15.45 1.80 -8.71
CA GLY A 138 -14.30 0.90 -8.82
C GLY A 138 -13.50 1.11 -10.12
N ASN A 139 -14.18 1.34 -11.25
CA ASN A 139 -13.50 1.69 -12.50
C ASN A 139 -12.77 3.03 -12.42
N SER A 140 -13.33 4.01 -11.72
CA SER A 140 -12.66 5.30 -11.51
C SER A 140 -11.46 5.19 -10.57
N VAL A 141 -11.56 4.38 -9.51
CA VAL A 141 -10.46 4.08 -8.57
C VAL A 141 -9.33 3.35 -9.30
N PHE A 142 -9.66 2.37 -10.15
CA PHE A 142 -8.69 1.64 -10.98
C PHE A 142 -7.86 2.58 -11.86
N ARG A 143 -8.50 3.51 -12.57
CA ARG A 143 -7.78 4.47 -13.41
C ARG A 143 -6.78 5.28 -12.61
N TRP A 144 -7.17 5.76 -11.43
CA TRP A 144 -6.26 6.51 -10.55
C TRP A 144 -5.14 5.67 -9.97
N GLN A 145 -5.41 4.41 -9.59
CA GLN A 145 -4.37 3.49 -9.13
C GLN A 145 -3.36 3.19 -10.23
N LEU A 146 -3.82 2.99 -11.47
CA LEU A 146 -2.95 2.77 -12.61
C LEU A 146 -2.09 4.00 -12.90
N ILE A 147 -2.68 5.21 -12.87
CA ILE A 147 -1.95 6.46 -13.07
C ILE A 147 -0.92 6.68 -11.97
N LEU A 148 -1.29 6.52 -10.69
CA LEU A 148 -0.37 6.72 -9.57
C LEU A 148 0.73 5.65 -9.53
N GLY A 149 0.38 4.38 -9.80
CA GLY A 149 1.33 3.27 -9.82
C GLY A 149 2.29 3.35 -10.99
N PHE A 150 1.76 3.39 -12.23
CA PHE A 150 2.57 3.42 -13.44
C PHE A 150 3.28 4.76 -13.62
N GLY A 151 2.58 5.87 -13.39
CA GLY A 151 3.17 7.21 -13.43
C GLY A 151 4.25 7.39 -12.37
N GLY A 152 4.01 6.92 -11.14
CA GLY A 152 5.01 6.93 -10.07
C GLY A 152 6.23 6.08 -10.42
N MET A 153 6.03 4.88 -10.97
CA MET A 153 7.11 4.01 -11.44
C MET A 153 7.95 4.68 -12.54
N LEU A 154 7.31 5.27 -13.57
CA LEU A 154 8.03 5.98 -14.62
C LEU A 154 8.83 7.17 -14.09
N VAL A 155 8.27 7.93 -13.14
CA VAL A 155 8.96 9.05 -12.49
C VAL A 155 10.20 8.54 -11.72
N LEU A 156 10.07 7.46 -10.96
CA LEU A 156 11.22 6.88 -10.23
C LEU A 156 12.29 6.34 -11.18
N LEU A 157 11.89 5.66 -12.25
CA LEU A 157 12.81 5.19 -13.30
C LEU A 157 13.50 6.34 -14.02
N ALA A 158 12.79 7.44 -14.29
CA ALA A 158 13.38 8.64 -14.89
C ALA A 158 14.40 9.28 -13.96
N VAL A 159 14.08 9.44 -12.66
CA VAL A 159 15.01 9.99 -11.67
C VAL A 159 16.23 9.08 -11.51
N ALA A 160 16.04 7.78 -11.38
CA ALA A 160 17.14 6.81 -11.26
C ALA A 160 18.00 6.76 -12.53
N GLY A 161 17.37 6.76 -13.71
CA GLY A 161 18.05 6.74 -15.00
C GLY A 161 18.86 8.01 -15.26
N LEU A 162 18.28 9.20 -15.03
CA LEU A 162 18.98 10.48 -15.19
C LEU A 162 20.14 10.63 -14.19
N SER A 163 19.90 10.25 -12.94
CA SER A 163 20.94 10.32 -11.89
C SER A 163 22.06 9.31 -12.16
N GLY A 164 21.71 8.07 -12.55
CA GLY A 164 22.67 7.03 -12.91
C GLY A 164 23.48 7.40 -14.14
N TRP A 165 22.86 7.97 -15.16
CA TRP A 165 23.55 8.49 -16.35
C TRP A 165 24.55 9.60 -16.01
N GLY A 166 24.15 10.57 -15.17
CA GLY A 166 25.06 11.65 -14.74
C GLY A 166 26.25 11.15 -13.90
N LEU A 167 26.04 10.12 -13.09
CA LEU A 167 27.12 9.46 -12.34
C LEU A 167 28.05 8.65 -13.25
N TYR A 168 27.49 7.99 -14.27
CA TYR A 168 28.24 7.23 -15.27
C TYR A 168 29.12 8.16 -16.12
N SER A 169 28.59 9.29 -16.60
CA SER A 169 29.35 10.23 -17.44
C SER A 169 30.55 10.87 -16.72
N THR A 170 30.52 10.88 -15.39
CA THR A 170 31.55 11.48 -14.54
C THR A 170 32.45 10.43 -13.88
N TYR A 171 32.23 9.15 -14.19
CA TYR A 171 32.97 8.03 -13.59
C TYR A 171 34.39 7.97 -14.16
N GLN A 172 35.39 8.06 -13.28
CA GLN A 172 36.80 7.83 -13.61
C GLN A 172 37.33 6.63 -12.82
N PRO A 173 37.85 5.57 -13.47
CA PRO A 173 38.18 4.30 -12.82
C PRO A 173 39.22 4.40 -11.70
N ASN A 174 40.09 5.42 -11.74
CA ASN A 174 41.26 5.52 -10.85
C ASN A 174 41.22 6.71 -9.88
N ALA A 175 40.12 7.48 -9.87
CA ALA A 175 40.00 8.66 -9.01
C ALA A 175 38.55 8.89 -8.59
N VAL A 176 38.12 8.23 -7.52
CA VAL A 176 36.85 8.58 -6.85
C VAL A 176 37.03 9.97 -6.24
N THR A 177 36.65 10.98 -7.01
CA THR A 177 36.71 12.38 -6.59
C THR A 177 35.58 12.64 -5.59
N GLY A 178 35.79 13.52 -4.61
CA GLY A 178 34.74 13.90 -3.64
C GLY A 178 33.45 14.40 -4.31
N GLY A 179 33.56 14.98 -5.50
CA GLY A 179 32.41 15.39 -6.33
C GLY A 179 31.54 14.22 -6.80
N TRP A 180 32.12 13.05 -7.09
CA TRP A 180 31.35 11.85 -7.49
C TRP A 180 30.55 11.29 -6.30
N ILE A 181 31.16 11.23 -5.11
CA ILE A 181 30.48 10.82 -3.87
C ILE A 181 29.34 11.79 -3.53
N ALA A 182 29.59 13.10 -3.63
CA ALA A 182 28.56 14.12 -3.43
C ALA A 182 27.40 13.98 -4.43
N GLY A 183 27.71 13.68 -5.70
CA GLY A 183 26.72 13.38 -6.73
C GLY A 183 25.88 12.14 -6.40
N LEU A 184 26.51 11.07 -5.90
CA LEU A 184 25.82 9.84 -5.51
C LEU A 184 24.88 10.06 -4.33
N ILE A 185 25.34 10.78 -3.30
CA ILE A 185 24.50 11.14 -2.14
C ILE A 185 23.33 12.01 -2.61
N GLY A 186 23.58 13.01 -3.46
CA GLY A 186 22.54 13.86 -4.04
C GLY A 186 21.49 13.06 -4.82
N ALA A 187 21.92 12.13 -5.68
CA ALA A 187 21.05 11.23 -6.42
C ALA A 187 20.15 10.39 -5.50
N ILE A 188 20.74 9.79 -4.46
CA ILE A 188 20.00 9.01 -3.46
C ILE A 188 18.99 9.87 -2.72
N VAL A 189 19.38 11.07 -2.29
CA VAL A 189 18.48 12.01 -1.58
C VAL A 189 17.31 12.43 -2.46
N ILE A 190 17.56 12.76 -3.73
CA ILE A 190 16.50 13.12 -4.69
C ILE A 190 15.58 11.94 -4.94
N PHE A 191 16.13 10.74 -5.14
CA PHE A 191 15.35 9.53 -5.34
C PHE A 191 14.45 9.23 -4.13
N LEU A 192 15.00 9.28 -2.91
CA LEU A 192 14.25 9.07 -1.67
C LEU A 192 13.18 10.14 -1.48
N PHE A 193 13.48 11.42 -1.76
CA PHE A 193 12.51 12.50 -1.68
C PHE A 193 11.32 12.26 -2.61
N VAL A 194 11.58 11.93 -3.88
CA VAL A 194 10.53 11.64 -4.86
C VAL A 194 9.73 10.40 -4.45
N ALA A 195 10.39 9.35 -3.97
CA ALA A 195 9.73 8.14 -3.48
C ALA A 195 8.80 8.42 -2.29
N VAL A 196 9.24 9.23 -1.32
CA VAL A 196 8.42 9.63 -0.16
C VAL A 196 7.21 10.45 -0.60
N VAL A 197 7.38 11.39 -1.55
CA VAL A 197 6.26 12.17 -2.09
C VAL A 197 5.23 11.26 -2.76
N LEU A 198 5.67 10.33 -3.62
CA LEU A 198 4.77 9.38 -4.28
C LEU A 198 4.08 8.43 -3.28
N ALA A 199 4.80 7.99 -2.25
CA ALA A 199 4.24 7.19 -1.16
C ALA A 199 3.18 7.97 -0.39
N TYR A 200 3.41 9.26 -0.12
CA TYR A 200 2.45 10.14 0.55
C TYR A 200 1.16 10.30 -0.26
N PHE A 201 1.26 10.59 -1.57
CA PHE A 201 0.08 10.66 -2.44
C PHE A 201 -0.67 9.32 -2.51
N SER A 202 0.07 8.20 -2.61
CA SER A 202 -0.52 6.87 -2.63
C SER A 202 -1.24 6.54 -1.32
N PHE A 203 -0.69 6.99 -0.19
CA PHE A 203 -1.31 6.87 1.13
C PHE A 203 -2.61 7.68 1.21
N LEU A 204 -2.58 8.97 0.84
CA LEU A 204 -3.79 9.82 0.83
C LEU A 204 -4.91 9.20 -0.01
N PHE A 205 -4.55 8.61 -1.15
CA PHE A 205 -5.51 7.93 -2.01
C PHE A 205 -6.20 6.76 -1.29
N ARG A 206 -5.39 5.86 -0.71
CA ARG A 206 -5.88 4.63 -0.09
C ARG A 206 -6.67 4.91 1.19
N SER A 207 -6.19 5.83 2.02
CA SER A 207 -6.77 6.10 3.34
C SER A 207 -7.98 7.04 3.30
N PHE A 208 -8.03 7.98 2.35
CA PHE A 208 -9.05 9.04 2.35
C PHE A 208 -9.87 9.10 1.07
N VAL A 209 -9.24 9.05 -0.10
CA VAL A 209 -9.98 9.19 -1.38
C VAL A 209 -10.95 8.03 -1.59
N ILE A 210 -10.54 6.80 -1.26
CA ILE A 210 -11.42 5.62 -1.34
C ILE A 210 -12.62 5.76 -0.40
N VAL A 211 -12.42 6.31 0.80
CA VAL A 211 -13.48 6.53 1.80
C VAL A 211 -14.50 7.55 1.29
N GLU A 212 -14.03 8.67 0.75
CA GLU A 212 -14.89 9.71 0.18
C GLU A 212 -15.69 9.22 -1.03
N VAL A 213 -15.05 8.46 -1.93
CA VAL A 213 -15.70 7.80 -3.07
C VAL A 213 -16.79 6.85 -2.62
N TYR A 214 -16.52 6.05 -1.58
CA TYR A 214 -17.47 5.11 -1.02
C TYR A 214 -18.67 5.79 -0.36
N LYS A 215 -18.43 6.81 0.49
CA LYS A 215 -19.51 7.51 1.22
C LYS A 215 -20.43 8.27 0.28
N HIS A 216 -19.85 9.03 -0.66
CA HIS A 216 -20.61 9.98 -1.48
C HIS A 216 -21.00 9.44 -2.85
N ARG A 217 -20.59 8.23 -3.22
CA ARG A 217 -20.83 7.62 -4.55
C ARG A 217 -20.39 8.52 -5.70
N ILE A 218 -19.23 9.14 -5.53
CA ILE A 218 -18.61 10.06 -6.51
C ILE A 218 -17.45 9.40 -7.25
N MET A 219 -17.04 10.00 -8.36
CA MET A 219 -15.84 9.55 -9.08
C MET A 219 -14.56 9.84 -8.29
N ALA A 220 -13.52 9.03 -8.47
CA ALA A 220 -12.25 9.19 -7.76
C ALA A 220 -11.53 10.52 -8.05
N THR A 221 -11.79 11.15 -9.20
CA THR A 221 -11.33 12.52 -9.51
C THR A 221 -11.93 13.56 -8.57
N GLU A 222 -13.23 13.46 -8.30
CA GLU A 222 -13.94 14.36 -7.39
C GLU A 222 -13.56 14.10 -5.94
N GLY A 223 -13.39 12.83 -5.56
CA GLY A 223 -12.86 12.42 -4.26
C GLY A 223 -11.47 13.02 -4.01
N TRP A 224 -10.58 12.97 -5.00
CA TRP A 224 -9.29 13.64 -4.95
C TRP A 224 -9.41 15.15 -4.74
N CYS A 225 -10.29 15.82 -5.49
CA CYS A 225 -10.49 17.27 -5.33
C CYS A 225 -10.97 17.63 -3.92
N ARG A 226 -11.86 16.83 -3.33
CA ARG A 226 -12.33 17.03 -1.94
C ARG A 226 -11.21 16.83 -0.94
N VAL A 227 -10.48 15.72 -1.02
CA VAL A 227 -9.37 15.41 -0.11
C VAL A 227 -8.25 16.45 -0.22
N LEU A 228 -7.91 16.90 -1.43
CA LEU A 228 -6.88 17.93 -1.62
C LEU A 228 -7.31 19.30 -1.10
N ARG A 229 -8.60 19.67 -1.21
CA ARG A 229 -9.13 20.89 -0.58
C ARG A 229 -9.06 20.79 0.95
N LEU A 230 -9.40 19.64 1.51
CA LEU A 230 -9.33 19.41 2.96
C LEU A 230 -7.88 19.43 3.45
N HIS A 231 -6.98 18.77 2.72
CA HIS A 231 -5.53 18.81 2.97
C HIS A 231 -4.99 20.24 2.89
N GLY A 232 -5.41 21.03 1.91
CA GLY A 232 -4.99 22.43 1.75
C GLY A 232 -5.38 23.32 2.94
N ARG A 233 -6.45 22.98 3.67
CA ARG A 233 -6.85 23.70 4.89
C ARG A 233 -6.00 23.34 6.11
N ARG A 234 -5.55 22.09 6.23
CA ARG A 234 -4.80 21.59 7.41
C ARG A 234 -3.72 20.58 7.03
N PRO A 235 -2.67 20.97 6.28
CA PRO A 235 -1.69 20.02 5.75
C PRO A 235 -0.90 19.32 6.86
N ALA A 236 -0.58 20.04 7.94
CA ALA A 236 0.16 19.50 9.08
C ALA A 236 -0.55 18.29 9.72
N SER A 237 -1.87 18.33 9.85
CA SER A 237 -2.67 17.25 10.43
C SER A 237 -2.58 15.97 9.62
N PHE A 238 -2.65 16.08 8.29
CA PHE A 238 -2.52 14.93 7.38
C PHE A 238 -1.10 14.36 7.36
N VAL A 239 -0.07 15.22 7.43
CA VAL A 239 1.33 14.78 7.49
C VAL A 239 1.62 14.07 8.81
N VAL A 240 1.18 14.62 9.95
CA VAL A 240 1.33 13.95 11.25
C VAL A 240 0.57 12.63 11.27
N PHE A 241 -0.64 12.58 10.72
CA PHE A 241 -1.40 11.33 10.61
C PHE A 241 -0.69 10.30 9.71
N PHE A 242 -0.06 10.73 8.62
CA PHE A 242 0.78 9.87 7.77
C PHE A 242 1.96 9.30 8.56
N LEU A 243 2.70 10.14 9.30
CA LEU A 243 3.81 9.70 10.14
C LEU A 243 3.35 8.75 11.26
N TRP A 244 2.21 9.03 11.89
CA TRP A 244 1.61 8.17 12.90
C TRP A 244 1.21 6.81 12.32
N SER A 245 0.56 6.81 11.15
CA SER A 245 0.17 5.58 10.45
C SER A 245 1.39 4.77 10.01
N ALA A 246 2.46 5.44 9.54
CA ALA A 246 3.73 4.79 9.20
C ALA A 246 4.40 4.17 10.42
N LEU A 247 4.38 4.85 11.57
CA LEU A 247 4.88 4.31 12.84
C LEU A 247 4.08 3.07 13.28
N LEU A 248 2.74 3.14 13.25
CA LEU A 248 1.89 1.98 13.58
C LEU A 248 2.15 0.80 12.63
N ASN A 249 2.35 1.08 11.34
CA ASN A 249 2.66 0.04 10.35
C ASN A 249 4.01 -0.60 10.63
N LEU A 250 5.03 0.20 10.97
CA LEU A 250 6.35 -0.28 11.38
C LEU A 250 6.27 -1.15 12.65
N ILE A 251 5.50 -0.73 13.66
CA ILE A 251 5.28 -1.51 14.89
C ILE A 251 4.59 -2.84 14.56
N ALA A 252 3.55 -2.82 13.72
CA ALA A 252 2.87 -4.02 13.27
C ALA A 252 3.81 -4.96 12.51
N ALA A 253 4.65 -4.43 11.61
CA ALA A 253 5.63 -5.21 10.87
C ALA A 253 6.66 -5.88 11.80
N PHE A 254 7.19 -5.16 12.78
CA PHE A 254 8.09 -5.75 13.79
C PHE A 254 7.40 -6.81 14.65
N ALA A 255 6.14 -6.59 15.04
CA ALA A 255 5.38 -7.59 15.79
C ALA A 255 5.14 -8.86 14.95
N ILE A 256 4.80 -8.72 13.67
CA ILE A 256 4.63 -9.84 12.73
C ILE A 256 5.95 -10.58 12.55
N LEU A 257 7.06 -9.87 12.36
CA LEU A 257 8.39 -10.45 12.24
C LEU A 257 8.79 -11.23 13.51
N ALA A 258 8.53 -10.65 14.69
CA ALA A 258 8.79 -11.32 15.96
C ALA A 258 7.98 -12.62 16.09
N VAL A 259 6.70 -12.60 15.73
CA VAL A 259 5.85 -13.81 15.73
C VAL A 259 6.37 -14.85 14.72
N ALA A 260 6.78 -14.42 13.52
CA ALA A 260 7.34 -15.31 12.51
C ALA A 260 8.65 -15.99 12.96
N LEU A 261 9.52 -15.24 13.66
CA LEU A 261 10.76 -15.77 14.25
C LEU A 261 10.47 -16.73 15.41
N LEU A 262 9.50 -16.42 16.28
CA LEU A 262 9.11 -17.25 17.43
C LEU A 262 8.43 -18.56 17.00
N THR A 263 7.72 -18.56 15.87
CA THR A 263 6.99 -19.74 15.37
C THR A 263 7.81 -20.63 14.43
N CYS A 264 9.12 -20.33 14.25
CA CYS A 264 10.14 -21.09 13.52
C CYS A 264 9.64 -21.82 12.25
N CYS A 265 9.94 -21.26 11.07
CA CYS A 265 9.63 -21.77 9.73
C CYS A 265 8.13 -21.99 9.41
N ILE A 266 7.32 -22.57 10.29
CA ILE A 266 5.91 -22.87 10.06
C ILE A 266 5.09 -21.57 9.91
N GLY A 267 5.32 -20.58 10.78
CA GLY A 267 4.66 -19.28 10.67
C GLY A 267 5.05 -18.51 9.41
N ALA A 268 6.33 -18.57 9.02
CA ALA A 268 6.83 -17.92 7.80
C ALA A 268 6.29 -18.61 6.54
N ILE A 269 6.27 -19.95 6.51
CA ILE A 269 5.72 -20.74 5.39
C ILE A 269 4.21 -20.50 5.26
N LEU A 270 3.47 -20.41 6.36
CA LEU A 270 2.03 -20.13 6.32
C LEU A 270 1.72 -18.70 5.85
N MET A 271 2.52 -17.71 6.27
CA MET A 271 2.41 -16.33 5.77
C MET A 271 2.84 -16.19 4.31
N ALA A 272 3.78 -17.02 3.83
CA ALA A 272 4.17 -17.06 2.43
C ALA A 272 3.03 -17.51 1.51
N ILE A 273 2.02 -18.22 2.02
CA ILE A 273 0.79 -18.51 1.29
C ILE A 273 -0.06 -17.22 1.27
N PRO A 274 -0.24 -16.58 0.10
CA PRO A 274 -0.74 -15.20 0.02
C PRO A 274 -2.14 -15.02 0.61
N TYR A 275 -3.01 -16.02 0.47
CA TYR A 275 -4.35 -16.01 1.05
C TYR A 275 -4.34 -16.22 2.57
N LEU A 276 -3.59 -17.20 3.07
CA LEU A 276 -3.54 -17.51 4.51
C LEU A 276 -2.82 -16.40 5.28
N GLY A 277 -1.79 -15.78 4.70
CA GLY A 277 -1.16 -14.59 5.24
C GLY A 277 -2.16 -13.44 5.43
N ALA A 278 -2.99 -13.15 4.42
CA ALA A 278 -4.02 -12.11 4.53
C ALA A 278 -5.10 -12.43 5.58
N VAL A 279 -5.50 -13.71 5.70
CA VAL A 279 -6.47 -14.16 6.72
C VAL A 279 -5.89 -14.06 8.13
N LEU A 280 -4.60 -14.32 8.31
CA LEU A 280 -3.90 -14.20 9.59
C LEU A 280 -3.68 -12.74 9.97
N LEU A 281 -3.36 -11.88 9.00
CA LEU A 281 -3.15 -10.43 9.15
C LEU A 281 -4.44 -9.62 9.07
N LEU A 282 -5.58 -10.28 9.14
CA LEU A 282 -6.91 -9.66 9.04
C LEU A 282 -7.15 -8.64 10.18
N PRO A 283 -6.80 -8.90 11.46
CA PRO A 283 -6.90 -7.89 12.51
C PRO A 283 -6.14 -6.60 12.18
N VAL A 284 -4.91 -6.73 11.69
CA VAL A 284 -4.08 -5.59 11.28
C VAL A 284 -4.71 -4.86 10.10
N SER A 285 -5.21 -5.60 9.11
CA SER A 285 -5.84 -5.04 7.91
C SER A 285 -7.12 -4.25 8.23
N VAL A 286 -7.99 -4.79 9.10
CA VAL A 286 -9.21 -4.11 9.53
C VAL A 286 -8.90 -2.88 10.38
N PHE A 287 -7.87 -2.95 11.23
CA PHE A 287 -7.42 -1.81 12.03
C PHE A 287 -6.94 -0.65 11.15
N PHE A 288 -6.06 -0.89 10.18
CA PHE A 288 -5.60 0.18 9.29
C PHE A 288 -6.71 0.71 8.37
N GLN A 289 -7.66 -0.16 7.98
CA GLN A 289 -8.81 0.25 7.17
C GLN A 289 -9.78 1.14 7.96
N SER A 290 -9.95 0.93 9.26
CA SER A 290 -10.85 1.75 10.10
C SER A 290 -10.19 3.05 10.58
N LEU A 291 -8.85 3.10 10.64
CA LEU A 291 -8.09 4.27 11.11
C LEU A 291 -8.33 5.54 10.27
N GLY A 292 -8.32 5.42 8.93
CA GLY A 292 -8.56 6.55 8.02
C GLY A 292 -9.95 7.18 8.19
N PRO A 293 -11.04 6.39 8.12
CA PRO A 293 -12.39 6.87 8.40
C PRO A 293 -12.56 7.49 9.81
N GLU A 294 -11.97 6.92 10.85
CA GLU A 294 -12.05 7.45 12.23
C GLU A 294 -11.33 8.79 12.39
N PHE A 295 -10.29 9.03 11.61
CA PHE A 295 -9.64 10.34 11.50
C PHE A 295 -10.50 11.35 10.74
N LEU A 296 -11.09 10.94 9.60
CA LEU A 296 -11.98 11.80 8.82
C LEU A 296 -13.22 12.25 9.60
N ARG A 297 -13.72 11.42 10.51
CA ARG A 297 -14.84 11.73 11.41
C ARG A 297 -14.63 13.02 12.23
N GLN A 298 -13.38 13.42 12.48
CA GLN A 298 -13.07 14.66 13.22
C GLN A 298 -13.36 15.95 12.43
N PHE A 299 -13.46 15.86 11.10
CA PHE A 299 -13.61 17.03 10.24
C PHE A 299 -15.07 17.43 9.98
N GLY A 300 -16.03 16.61 10.40
CA GLY A 300 -17.46 16.92 10.30
C GLY A 300 -18.35 15.68 10.17
N PRO A 301 -19.66 15.82 10.46
CA PRO A 301 -20.64 14.74 10.27
C PRO A 301 -20.72 14.29 8.80
N GLU A 302 -20.45 15.19 7.83
CA GLU A 302 -20.38 14.83 6.42
C GLU A 302 -19.30 13.78 6.10
N HIS A 303 -18.33 13.56 6.98
CA HIS A 303 -17.25 12.57 6.80
C HIS A 303 -17.44 11.31 7.67
N ASP A 304 -18.47 11.24 8.52
CA ASP A 304 -18.74 10.08 9.39
C ASP A 304 -19.34 8.90 8.61
N LEU A 305 -18.58 7.82 8.40
CA LEU A 305 -19.10 6.60 7.75
C LEU A 305 -20.12 5.82 8.60
N TRP A 306 -20.16 6.10 9.91
CA TRP A 306 -20.88 5.31 10.91
C TRP A 306 -22.07 6.05 11.52
N GLU A 307 -22.49 7.17 10.91
CA GLU A 307 -23.62 8.00 11.34
C GLU A 307 -24.91 7.20 11.63
N ASN A 308 -25.16 6.14 10.85
CA ASN A 308 -26.35 5.29 10.98
C ASN A 308 -26.09 3.95 11.69
N SER A 309 -24.83 3.65 12.04
CA SER A 309 -24.54 2.49 12.88
C SER A 309 -24.61 2.94 14.33
N LEU A 310 -25.53 2.37 15.11
CA LEU A 310 -25.51 2.48 16.57
C LEU A 310 -24.09 2.16 17.03
N ASP A 311 -23.33 3.17 17.49
CA ASP A 311 -21.99 2.96 18.03
C ASP A 311 -22.17 1.94 19.17
N PRO A 312 -21.72 0.68 19.05
CA PRO A 312 -22.08 -0.35 20.03
C PRO A 312 -21.43 -0.14 21.40
N PHE A 313 -20.74 0.98 21.59
CA PHE A 313 -19.69 1.17 22.59
C PHE A 313 -19.84 2.41 23.46
N GLY A 314 -20.84 3.28 23.24
CA GLY A 314 -21.00 4.48 24.06
C GLY A 314 -19.76 5.40 24.09
N PHE A 315 -18.87 5.29 23.08
CA PHE A 315 -17.95 6.39 22.80
C PHE A 315 -18.85 7.56 22.37
N GLU A 316 -18.86 8.60 23.19
CA GLU A 316 -19.66 9.80 22.99
C GLU A 316 -19.47 10.35 21.57
N ALA A 317 -20.50 11.07 21.11
CA ALA A 317 -20.69 11.61 19.76
C ALA A 317 -19.40 12.04 19.06
N ALA A 318 -19.42 11.98 17.72
CA ALA A 318 -18.38 12.56 16.86
C ALA A 318 -17.80 13.82 17.53
N PRO A 319 -16.46 13.90 17.72
CA PRO A 319 -15.87 15.07 18.38
C PRO A 319 -16.43 16.31 17.70
N PRO A 320 -16.75 17.38 18.47
CA PRO A 320 -17.42 18.55 17.93
C PRO A 320 -16.72 18.97 16.64
N PRO A 321 -17.49 19.15 15.53
CA PRO A 321 -16.89 19.42 14.23
C PRO A 321 -15.94 20.59 14.40
N LEU A 322 -14.69 20.37 13.98
CA LEU A 322 -13.66 21.40 14.06
C LEU A 322 -14.22 22.70 13.46
N PRO A 323 -14.12 23.84 14.17
CA PRO A 323 -14.79 25.06 13.74
C PRO A 323 -14.36 25.42 12.32
N PRO A 324 -15.30 25.92 11.49
CA PRO A 324 -14.97 26.39 10.15
C PRO A 324 -13.92 27.49 10.30
N VAL A 325 -12.77 27.29 9.66
CA VAL A 325 -11.73 28.31 9.62
C VAL A 325 -12.28 29.47 8.79
N SER A 326 -12.51 30.61 9.45
CA SER A 326 -12.80 31.91 8.84
C SER A 326 -11.64 32.37 7.97
#